data_AF-A0A936ZF47-F1
#
_entry.id   AF-A0A936ZF47-F1
#
_cell.length_a   1.000
_cell.length_b   1.000
_cell.length_c   1.000
_cell.angle_alpha   90.00
_cell.angle_beta   90.00
_cell.angle_gamma   90.00
#
_symmetry.space_group_name_H-M   'P 1'
#
loop_
_entity.id
_entity.type
_entity.pdbx_description
1 polymer ?
#
loop_
_entity_poly.entity_id
_entity_poly.type
_entity_poly.pdbx_seq_one_letter_code
_entity_poly.pdbx_strand_id
1 'polypeptide(L)' 'MICQFCQQDVSEPCHDTQDMRRRAMSHVDRCEKALKDDLSDGINPSDGQSAGSI' A
#
# COMPACT_ATOMS: atom_id res chain seq x y z
N MET A 1 15.83 13.56 -7.01
CA MET A 1 15.92 13.97 -8.44
C MET A 1 14.56 13.77 -9.10
N ILE A 2 14.12 14.67 -9.99
CA ILE A 2 12.78 14.56 -10.57
C ILE A 2 12.75 13.53 -11.71
N CYS A 3 11.95 12.48 -11.54
CA CYS A 3 11.67 11.52 -12.60
C CYS A 3 10.77 12.16 -13.67
N GLN A 4 11.21 12.19 -14.92
CA GLN A 4 10.44 12.79 -16.03
C GLN A 4 9.13 12.04 -16.35
N PHE A 5 9.06 10.75 -16.03
CA PHE A 5 7.84 9.96 -16.24
C PHE A 5 6.84 10.10 -15.09
N CYS A 6 7.32 9.97 -13.85
CA CYS A 6 6.47 9.98 -12.67
C CYS A 6 6.17 11.39 -12.16
N GLN A 7 6.94 12.40 -12.59
CA GLN A 7 6.87 13.78 -12.10
C GLN A 7 7.01 13.89 -10.58
N GLN A 8 7.85 13.03 -10.00
CA GLN A 8 8.09 12.90 -8.57
C GLN A 8 9.59 12.97 -8.27
N ASP A 9 9.95 13.49 -7.09
CA ASP A 9 11.31 13.40 -6.60
C ASP A 9 11.60 11.97 -6.10
N VAL A 10 12.59 11.34 -6.73
CA VAL A 10 13.00 9.96 -6.48
C VAL A 10 14.52 9.87 -6.40
N SER A 11 15.04 8.84 -5.75
CA SER A 11 16.49 8.55 -5.75
C SER A 11 16.98 8.00 -7.08
N GLU A 12 16.12 7.21 -7.76
CA GLU A 12 16.40 6.61 -9.07
C GLU A 12 15.20 6.86 -9.99
N PRO A 13 15.38 7.59 -11.12
CA PRO A 13 14.33 7.88 -12.07
C PRO A 13 14.07 6.65 -12.93
N CYS A 14 12.93 6.61 -13.63
CA CYS A 14 12.72 5.60 -14.65
C CYS A 14 13.56 5.95 -15.89
N HIS A 15 14.28 4.97 -16.45
CA HIS A 15 15.09 5.19 -17.66
C HIS A 15 14.23 5.16 -18.93
N ASP A 16 13.15 4.37 -18.90
CA ASP A 16 12.22 4.23 -20.00
C ASP A 16 10.79 3.92 -19.52
N THR A 17 9.87 3.76 -20.49
CA THR A 17 8.44 3.50 -20.19
C THR A 17 8.18 2.12 -19.58
N GLN A 18 9.01 1.11 -19.87
CA GLN A 18 8.93 -0.22 -19.26
C GLN A 18 9.34 -0.15 -17.78
N ASP A 19 10.39 0.58 -17.45
CA ASP A 19 10.80 0.85 -16.06
C ASP A 19 9.69 1.55 -15.27
N MET A 20 9.07 2.58 -15.86
CA MET A 20 7.92 3.26 -15.25
C MET A 20 6.75 2.29 -14.98
N ARG A 21 6.40 1.47 -15.97
CA ARG A 21 5.32 0.47 -15.84
C ARG A 21 5.63 -0.54 -14.73
N ARG A 22 6.87 -1.04 -14.68
CA ARG A 22 7.31 -1.97 -13.63
C ARG A 22 7.19 -1.34 -12.25
N ARG A 23 7.64 -0.10 -12.08
CA ARG A 23 7.53 0.64 -10.82
C ARG A 23 6.07 0.82 -10.38
N ALA A 24 5.20 1.20 -11.32
CA ALA A 24 3.77 1.36 -11.05
C ALA A 24 3.11 0.03 -10.62
N MET A 25 3.35 -1.06 -11.35
CA MET A 25 2.80 -2.38 -11.00
C MET A 25 3.30 -2.85 -9.62
N SER A 26 4.58 -2.69 -9.34
CA SER A 26 5.14 -3.04 -8.02
C SER A 26 4.55 -2.21 -6.89
N HIS A 27 4.26 -0.93 -7.15
CA HIS A 27 3.59 -0.08 -6.16
C HIS A 27 2.15 -0.56 -5.90
N VAL A 28 1.38 -0.86 -6.94
CA VAL A 28 0.02 -1.38 -6.82
C VAL A 28 0.00 -2.67 -6.00
N ASP A 29 0.83 -3.65 -6.34
CA ASP A 29 0.92 -4.94 -5.62
C ASP A 29 1.21 -4.74 -4.12
N ARG A 30 2.16 -3.86 -3.79
CA ARG A 30 2.50 -3.54 -2.40
C ARG A 30 1.35 -2.87 -1.66
N CYS A 31 0.64 -1.95 -2.31
CA CYS A 31 -0.51 -1.26 -1.72
C CYS A 31 -1.69 -2.22 -1.51
N GLU A 32 -1.99 -3.07 -2.49
CA GLU A 32 -3.04 -4.08 -2.38
C GLU A 32 -2.75 -5.08 -1.27
N LYS A 33 -1.50 -5.55 -1.17
CA LYS A 33 -1.06 -6.43 -0.10
C LYS A 33 -1.19 -5.76 1.27
N ALA A 34 -0.70 -4.53 1.42
CA ALA A 34 -0.80 -3.81 2.68
C ALA A 34 -2.26 -3.58 3.10
N LEU A 35 -3.14 -3.25 2.15
CA LEU A 35 -4.57 -3.11 2.40
C LEU A 35 -5.22 -4.44 2.83
N LYS A 36 -4.86 -5.54 2.18
CA LYS A 36 -5.35 -6.88 2.55
C LYS A 36 -4.89 -7.28 3.95
N ASP A 37 -3.64 -6.99 4.30
CA ASP A 37 -3.09 -7.29 5.62
C ASP A 37 -3.82 -6.47 6.70
N ASP A 38 -4.06 -5.18 6.48
CA ASP A 38 -4.86 -4.31 7.37
C ASP A 38 -6.30 -4.83 7.56
N LEU A 39 -6.99 -5.16 6.46
CA LEU A 39 -8.33 -5.73 6.51
C LEU A 39 -8.39 -7.09 7.20
N SER A 40 -7.32 -7.90 7.09
CA SER A 40 -7.25 -9.19 7.77
C SER A 40 -6.95 -9.04 9.27
N ASP A 41 -6.13 -8.06 9.64
CA ASP A 41 -5.84 -7.71 11.05
C ASP A 41 -7.07 -7.10 11.74
N GLY A 42 -7.93 -6.42 10.98
CA GLY A 42 -9.26 -5.97 11.39
C GLY A 42 -10.29 -7.09 11.65
N ILE A 43 -9.97 -8.35 11.31
CA ILE A 43 -10.73 -9.53 11.77
C ILE A 43 -10.08 -10.07 13.06
N ASN A 44 -9.86 -9.19 14.03
CA ASN A 44 -9.74 -9.58 15.44
C ASN A 44 -11.15 -9.49 16.07
N PRO A 45 -11.81 -10.62 16.41
CA PRO A 45 -13.03 -10.58 17.23
C PRO A 45 -12.62 -10.27 18.67
N SER A 46 -12.38 -9.01 18.99
CA SER A 46 -12.11 -8.57 20.35
C SER A 46 -12.63 -7.15 20.57
N ASP A 47 -13.95 -7.00 20.49
CA ASP A 47 -14.66 -6.00 21.28
C ASP A 47 -16.11 -6.45 21.49
N GLY A 48 -16.29 -7.20 22.58
CA GLY A 48 -17.59 -7.66 23.06
C GLY A 48 -17.59 -7.84 24.57
N GLN A 49 -16.91 -6.97 25.32
CA GLN A 49 -16.87 -7.04 26.79
C GLN A 49 -17.21 -5.69 27.42
N SER A 50 -18.50 -5.34 27.41
CA SER A 50 -19.25 -4.93 28.62
C SER A 50 -20.57 -4.24 28.26
N ALA A 51 -21.68 -4.93 28.48
CA ALA A 51 -22.94 -4.33 28.92
C ALA A 51 -23.88 -5.41 29.51
N GLY A 52 -24.18 -5.33 30.81
CA GLY A 52 -25.18 -6.14 31.51
C GLY A 52 -24.62 -6.91 32.71
N SER A 53 -24.39 -6.27 33.85
CA SER A 53 -25.34 -6.03 34.95
C SER A 53 -25.37 -7.17 35.99
N ILE A 54 -24.89 -6.82 37.20
CA ILE A 54 -25.22 -7.26 38.57
C ILE A 54 -26.01 -8.57 38.71
#